data_AF-A0A936A5Y0-F1
#
_entry.id   AF-A0A936A5Y0-F1
#
_cell.length_a   1.000
_cell.length_b   1.000
_cell.length_c   1.000
_cell.angle_alpha   90.00
_cell.angle_beta   90.00
_cell.angle_gamma   90.00
#
_symmetry.space_group_name_H-M   'P 1'
#
loop_
_entity.id
_entity.type
_entity.pdbx_description
1 polymer ?
#
loop_
_entity_poly.entity_id
_entity_poly.type
_entity_poly.pdbx_seq_one_letter_code
_entity_poly.pdbx_strand_id
1 'polypeptide(L)'
;MITSAGARFRSALAEETPLQIVGTINANHALLAKRAGFRAIYLSGGGVAAGSLGMPDLGINTMDDVLIDCRRITDVCDLPLLVDIDTGFGPSAFNMARTVKSLIKAGAAACHLEDQVGAKRCGHRPGKEIVSTEEMVDRVKAAADARTDAAFFLIAR
;
A
#
# COMPACT_ATOMS: atom_id res chain seq x y z
N MET A 1 -7.08 -14.51 -20.54
CA MET A 1 -7.44 -13.68 -19.36
C MET A 1 -6.24 -12.86 -18.97
N ILE A 2 -6.39 -11.57 -18.71
CA ILE A 2 -5.30 -10.73 -18.20
C ILE A 2 -5.12 -11.08 -16.71
N THR A 3 -3.92 -11.50 -16.30
CA THR A 3 -3.60 -11.81 -14.90
C THR A 3 -3.67 -10.54 -14.05
N SER A 4 -4.37 -10.58 -12.91
CA SER A 4 -4.51 -9.41 -12.04
C SER A 4 -3.21 -9.06 -11.31
N ALA A 5 -3.08 -7.81 -10.85
CA ALA A 5 -1.90 -7.36 -10.11
C ALA A 5 -1.69 -8.17 -8.83
N GLY A 6 -2.76 -8.48 -8.08
CA GLY A 6 -2.69 -9.31 -6.88
C GLY A 6 -2.22 -10.74 -7.17
N ALA A 7 -2.65 -11.33 -8.29
CA ALA A 7 -2.16 -12.64 -8.72
C ALA A 7 -0.65 -12.62 -9.03
N ARG A 8 -0.15 -11.56 -9.70
CA ARG A 8 1.30 -11.39 -9.95
C ARG A 8 2.10 -11.27 -8.65
N PHE A 9 1.59 -10.59 -7.63
CA PHE A 9 2.25 -10.50 -6.32
C PHE A 9 2.38 -11.87 -5.64
N ARG A 10 1.32 -12.69 -5.70
CA ARG A 10 1.34 -14.06 -5.16
C ARG A 10 2.32 -14.96 -5.90
N SER A 11 2.40 -14.84 -7.23
CA SER A 11 3.41 -15.54 -8.03
C SER A 11 4.83 -15.12 -7.64
N ALA A 12 5.08 -13.82 -7.48
CA ALA A 12 6.40 -13.33 -7.07
C ALA A 12 6.84 -13.89 -5.70
N LEU A 13 5.92 -14.00 -4.73
CA LEU A 13 6.19 -14.63 -3.42
C LEU A 13 6.54 -16.12 -3.53
N ALA A 14 5.94 -16.83 -4.47
CA ALA A 14 6.22 -18.25 -4.69
C ALA A 14 7.53 -18.49 -5.44
N GLU A 15 7.94 -17.53 -6.29
CA GLU A 15 9.12 -17.64 -7.15
C GLU A 15 10.42 -17.14 -6.51
N GLU A 16 10.34 -16.41 -5.39
CA GLU A 16 11.49 -15.83 -4.71
C GLU A 16 11.31 -15.87 -3.18
N THR A 17 12.30 -16.41 -2.47
CA THR A 17 12.26 -16.54 -1.00
C THR A 17 13.63 -16.22 -0.38
N PRO A 18 13.77 -15.12 0.37
CA PRO A 18 12.77 -14.06 0.58
C PRO A 18 12.59 -13.19 -0.67
N LEU A 19 11.35 -12.81 -0.99
CA LEU A 19 11.05 -11.85 -2.05
C LEU A 19 11.58 -10.47 -1.68
N GLN A 20 12.49 -9.93 -2.49
CA GLN A 20 12.94 -8.55 -2.36
C GLN A 20 11.89 -7.59 -2.93
N ILE A 21 11.41 -6.66 -2.10
CA ILE A 21 10.43 -5.64 -2.48
C ILE A 21 11.04 -4.26 -2.23
N VAL A 22 11.38 -3.53 -3.28
CA VAL A 22 12.08 -2.24 -3.17
C VAL A 22 11.13 -1.04 -3.27
N GLY A 23 11.40 -0.01 -2.47
CA GLY A 23 10.68 1.25 -2.51
C GLY A 23 10.96 2.02 -3.80
N THR A 24 9.91 2.47 -4.48
CA THR A 24 10.01 3.25 -5.72
C THR A 24 9.22 4.54 -5.58
N ILE A 25 9.91 5.67 -5.42
CA ILE A 25 9.28 6.97 -5.14
C ILE A 25 8.45 7.52 -6.31
N ASN A 26 8.73 7.09 -7.54
CA ASN A 26 8.00 7.50 -8.72
C ASN A 26 8.11 6.46 -9.84
N ALA A 27 7.37 6.69 -10.92
CA ALA A 27 7.31 5.81 -12.09
C ALA A 27 8.67 5.53 -12.72
N ASN A 28 9.57 6.53 -12.77
CA ASN A 28 10.92 6.34 -13.31
C ASN A 28 11.71 5.31 -12.48
N HIS A 29 11.68 5.44 -11.16
CA HIS A 29 12.36 4.49 -10.26
C HIS A 29 11.72 3.09 -10.32
N ALA A 30 10.42 2.98 -10.57
CA ALA A 30 9.77 1.69 -10.79
C ALA A 30 10.32 0.98 -12.04
N LEU A 31 10.54 1.71 -13.14
CA LEU A 31 11.17 1.16 -14.34
C LEU A 31 12.63 0.78 -14.11
N LEU A 32 13.37 1.57 -13.32
CA LEU A 32 14.75 1.21 -12.92
C LEU A 32 14.78 -0.06 -12.07
N ALA A 33 13.87 -0.20 -11.10
CA ALA A 33 13.74 -1.41 -10.29
C ALA A 33 13.43 -2.64 -11.15
N LYS A 34 12.51 -2.51 -12.12
CA LYS A 34 12.23 -3.58 -13.09
C LYS A 34 13.48 -3.96 -13.89
N ARG A 35 14.22 -2.98 -14.41
CA ARG A 35 15.46 -3.23 -15.17
C ARG A 35 16.59 -3.82 -14.31
N ALA A 36 16.58 -3.54 -13.01
CA ALA A 36 17.49 -4.14 -12.04
C ALA A 36 17.13 -5.59 -11.67
N GLY A 37 15.99 -6.11 -12.13
CA GLY A 37 15.59 -7.51 -11.95
C GLY A 37 14.64 -7.77 -10.77
N PHE A 38 14.14 -6.74 -10.09
CA PHE A 38 13.17 -6.93 -9.01
C PHE A 38 11.83 -7.45 -9.54
N ARG A 39 11.16 -8.27 -8.73
CA ARG A 39 9.87 -8.89 -9.05
C ARG A 39 8.67 -8.20 -8.42
N ALA A 40 8.89 -7.33 -7.45
CA ALA A 40 7.86 -6.55 -6.79
C ALA A 40 8.43 -5.21 -6.32
N ILE A 41 7.56 -4.22 -6.19
CA ILE A 41 7.92 -2.85 -5.81
C ILE A 41 6.98 -2.32 -4.73
N TYR A 42 7.40 -1.26 -4.06
CA TYR A 42 6.72 -0.69 -2.89
C TYR A 42 6.51 0.82 -3.02
N LEU A 43 5.30 1.27 -2.69
CA LEU A 43 4.98 2.69 -2.49
C LEU A 43 4.91 2.98 -0.99
N SER A 44 5.93 3.66 -0.48
CA SER A 44 6.02 4.06 0.94
C SER A 44 5.14 5.26 1.25
N GLY A 45 4.36 5.21 2.34
CA GLY A 45 3.54 6.33 2.80
C GLY A 45 4.41 7.52 3.21
N GLY A 46 5.45 7.26 4.01
CA GLY A 46 6.46 8.26 4.34
C GLY A 46 7.24 8.76 3.11
N GLY A 47 7.41 7.92 2.08
CA GLY A 47 7.95 8.31 0.78
C GLY A 47 7.05 9.33 0.06
N VAL A 48 5.74 9.08 -0.02
CA VAL A 48 4.78 10.03 -0.59
C VAL A 48 4.78 11.33 0.21
N ALA A 49 4.71 11.26 1.54
CA ALA A 49 4.73 12.44 2.41
C ALA A 49 6.01 13.28 2.19
N ALA A 50 7.20 12.69 2.30
CA ALA A 50 8.44 13.44 2.24
C ALA A 50 8.89 13.77 0.81
N GLY A 51 8.81 12.80 -0.09
CA GLY A 51 9.33 12.91 -1.45
C GLY A 51 8.36 13.59 -2.41
N SER A 52 7.08 13.21 -2.40
CA SER A 52 6.09 13.78 -3.32
C SER A 52 5.51 15.10 -2.82
N LEU A 53 5.37 15.26 -1.50
CA LEU A 53 4.71 16.42 -0.89
C LEU A 53 5.64 17.35 -0.10
N GLY A 54 6.87 16.94 0.23
CA GLY A 54 7.79 17.74 1.05
C GLY A 54 7.33 17.89 2.51
N MET A 55 6.53 16.95 3.01
CA MET A 55 5.91 16.96 4.34
C MET A 55 6.45 15.85 5.26
N PRO A 56 6.38 16.01 6.59
CA PRO A 56 6.74 14.94 7.50
C PRO A 56 5.70 13.82 7.50
N ASP A 57 6.17 12.59 7.75
CA ASP A 57 5.33 11.38 7.85
C ASP A 57 4.54 11.32 9.18
N LEU A 58 3.51 12.17 9.27
CA LEU A 58 2.65 12.38 10.46
C LEU A 58 1.16 12.27 10.12
N GLY A 59 0.80 11.46 9.12
CA GLY A 59 -0.59 11.26 8.69
C GLY A 59 -1.22 12.48 8.01
N ILE A 60 -0.39 13.30 7.36
CA ILE A 60 -0.84 14.54 6.67
C ILE A 60 -1.25 14.24 5.23
N ASN A 61 -0.53 13.34 4.56
CA ASN A 61 -0.87 12.90 3.21
C ASN A 61 -2.26 12.24 3.19
N THR A 62 -2.97 12.44 2.09
CA THR A 62 -4.31 11.91 1.89
C THR A 62 -4.29 10.64 1.04
N MET A 63 -5.43 9.96 0.97
CA MET A 63 -5.62 8.84 0.05
C MET A 63 -5.35 9.25 -1.40
N ASP A 64 -5.78 10.45 -1.81
CA ASP A 64 -5.67 10.89 -3.21
C ASP A 64 -4.20 11.14 -3.61
N ASP A 65 -3.36 11.61 -2.68
CA ASP A 65 -1.91 11.75 -2.90
C ASP A 65 -1.26 10.39 -3.21
N VAL A 66 -1.59 9.37 -2.41
CA VAL A 66 -1.10 8.01 -2.61
C VAL A 66 -1.62 7.42 -3.92
N LEU A 67 -2.90 7.65 -4.24
CA LEU A 67 -3.50 7.14 -5.47
C LEU A 67 -2.92 7.77 -6.74
N ILE A 68 -2.51 9.05 -6.69
CA ILE A 68 -1.83 9.71 -7.81
C ILE A 68 -0.52 8.99 -8.13
N ASP A 69 0.31 8.73 -7.12
CA ASP A 69 1.59 8.06 -7.33
C ASP A 69 1.43 6.59 -7.66
N CYS A 70 0.43 5.91 -7.08
CA CYS A 70 0.06 4.55 -7.46
C CYS A 70 -0.24 4.47 -8.96
N ARG A 71 -1.15 5.31 -9.49
CA ARG A 71 -1.49 5.34 -10.93
C ARG A 71 -0.28 5.64 -11.80
N ARG A 72 0.50 6.67 -11.45
CA ARG A 72 1.71 7.03 -12.20
C ARG A 72 2.67 5.84 -12.36
N ILE A 73 2.82 5.04 -11.31
CA ILE A 73 3.68 3.85 -11.32
C ILE A 73 3.05 2.73 -12.13
N THR A 74 1.80 2.35 -11.83
CA THR A 74 1.16 1.16 -12.39
C THR A 74 0.73 1.32 -13.85
N ASP A 75 0.54 2.55 -14.33
CA ASP A 75 0.22 2.84 -15.73
C ASP A 75 1.38 2.51 -16.69
N VAL A 76 2.62 2.49 -16.18
CA VAL A 76 3.83 2.27 -17.01
C VAL A 76 4.71 1.11 -16.55
N CYS A 77 4.56 0.64 -15.31
CA CYS A 77 5.29 -0.49 -14.75
C CYS A 77 4.31 -1.62 -14.38
N ASP A 78 4.55 -2.81 -14.93
CA ASP A 78 3.73 -4.01 -14.75
C ASP A 78 4.13 -4.85 -13.53
N LEU A 79 5.19 -4.48 -12.80
CA LEU A 79 5.53 -5.14 -11.54
C LEU A 79 4.40 -4.95 -10.51
N PRO A 80 4.09 -5.98 -9.70
CA PRO A 80 3.11 -5.83 -8.63
C PRO A 80 3.58 -4.82 -7.58
N LEU A 81 2.75 -3.81 -7.34
CA LEU A 81 2.99 -2.74 -6.38
C LEU A 81 2.30 -3.03 -5.04
N LEU A 82 3.09 -3.10 -3.97
CA LEU A 82 2.63 -3.06 -2.58
C LEU A 82 2.52 -1.60 -2.12
N VAL A 83 1.42 -1.22 -1.50
CA VAL A 83 1.16 0.18 -1.08
C VAL A 83 0.98 0.28 0.43
N ASP A 84 1.63 1.26 1.04
CA ASP A 84 1.35 1.72 2.41
C ASP A 84 0.07 2.54 2.46
N ILE A 85 -0.89 2.14 3.28
CA ILE A 85 -2.17 2.83 3.40
C ILE A 85 -2.41 3.39 4.79
N ASP A 86 -1.36 3.47 5.61
CA ASP A 86 -1.44 3.92 6.99
C ASP A 86 -2.58 3.18 7.74
N THR A 87 -3.52 3.93 8.30
CA THR A 87 -4.70 3.41 9.01
C THR A 87 -5.94 3.28 8.11
N GLY A 88 -5.82 3.51 6.80
CA GLY A 88 -6.90 3.40 5.82
C GLY A 88 -7.59 4.71 5.43
N PHE A 89 -6.97 5.86 5.72
CA PHE A 89 -7.41 7.21 5.32
C PHE A 89 -8.82 7.60 5.76
N GLY A 90 -9.21 7.21 6.97
CA GLY A 90 -10.41 7.71 7.65
C GLY A 90 -10.82 6.84 8.83
N PRO A 91 -11.75 7.32 9.67
CA PRO A 91 -12.05 6.68 10.95
C PRO A 91 -13.03 5.49 10.85
N SER A 92 -13.67 5.27 9.70
CA SER A 92 -14.74 4.28 9.57
C SER A 92 -14.42 3.15 8.60
N ALA A 93 -15.14 2.04 8.74
CA ALA A 93 -15.10 0.93 7.78
C ALA A 93 -15.44 1.36 6.34
N PHE A 94 -16.26 2.40 6.15
CA PHE A 94 -16.57 2.95 4.82
C PHE A 94 -15.35 3.60 4.18
N ASN A 95 -14.51 4.28 4.97
CA ASN A 95 -13.25 4.84 4.49
C ASN A 95 -12.30 3.72 4.06
N MET A 96 -12.14 2.71 4.91
CA MET A 96 -11.32 1.53 4.59
C MET A 96 -11.78 0.86 3.29
N ALA A 97 -13.09 0.64 3.14
CA ALA A 97 -13.65 0.03 1.95
C ALA A 97 -13.42 0.88 0.68
N ARG A 98 -13.55 2.20 0.78
CA ARG A 98 -13.22 3.13 -0.33
C ARG A 98 -11.73 3.04 -0.67
N THR A 99 -10.85 3.01 0.32
CA THR A 99 -9.39 2.91 0.14
C THR A 99 -8.99 1.66 -0.62
N VAL A 100 -9.43 0.47 -0.16
CA VAL A 100 -9.12 -0.80 -0.83
C VAL A 100 -9.62 -0.84 -2.27
N LYS A 101 -10.89 -0.46 -2.50
CA LYS A 101 -11.47 -0.44 -3.85
C LYS A 101 -10.73 0.53 -4.78
N SER A 102 -10.32 1.68 -4.26
CA SER A 102 -9.61 2.70 -5.03
C SER A 102 -8.20 2.26 -5.41
N LEU A 103 -7.49 1.56 -4.52
CA LEU A 103 -6.16 1.01 -4.79
C LEU A 103 -6.19 -0.10 -5.83
N ILE A 104 -7.13 -1.04 -5.70
CA ILE A 104 -7.33 -2.10 -6.70
C ILE A 104 -7.61 -1.46 -8.06
N LYS A 105 -8.49 -0.47 -8.12
CA LYS A 105 -8.80 0.27 -9.36
C LYS A 105 -7.59 1.05 -9.90
N ALA A 106 -6.70 1.55 -9.03
CA ALA A 106 -5.47 2.23 -9.40
C ALA A 106 -4.33 1.25 -9.79
N GLY A 107 -4.57 -0.05 -9.80
CA GLY A 107 -3.62 -1.06 -10.25
C GLY A 107 -2.67 -1.59 -9.17
N ALA A 108 -2.87 -1.24 -7.89
CA ALA A 108 -2.10 -1.82 -6.79
C ALA A 108 -2.32 -3.34 -6.71
N ALA A 109 -1.27 -4.06 -6.34
CA ALA A 109 -1.32 -5.51 -6.19
C ALA A 109 -1.58 -5.95 -4.73
N ALA A 110 -1.09 -5.14 -3.80
CA ALA A 110 -1.17 -5.40 -2.37
C ALA A 110 -1.23 -4.08 -1.60
N CYS A 111 -1.69 -4.13 -0.36
CA CYS A 111 -1.47 -3.06 0.60
C CYS A 111 -1.17 -3.59 2.00
N HIS A 112 -0.55 -2.75 2.83
CA HIS A 112 -0.49 -2.98 4.27
C HIS A 112 -1.19 -1.85 5.03
N LEU A 113 -1.90 -2.23 6.09
CA LEU A 113 -2.61 -1.33 7.02
C LEU A 113 -2.12 -1.59 8.45
N GLU A 114 -2.07 -0.54 9.26
CA GLU A 114 -1.52 -0.59 10.62
C GLU A 114 -2.56 -0.25 11.71
N ASP A 115 -2.26 -0.71 12.93
CA ASP A 115 -3.08 -0.59 14.13
C ASP A 115 -2.88 0.73 14.89
N GLN A 116 -2.19 1.71 14.30
CA GLN A 116 -2.04 3.02 14.93
C GLN A 116 -3.37 3.77 15.05
N VAL A 117 -3.46 4.68 16.02
CA VAL A 117 -4.52 5.70 16.07
C VAL A 117 -4.44 6.63 14.85
N GLY A 118 -5.52 7.34 14.53
CA GLY A 118 -5.63 8.13 13.29
C GLY A 118 -4.52 9.17 13.08
N ALA A 119 -4.03 9.82 14.15
CA ALA A 119 -2.84 10.67 14.13
C ALA A 119 -1.55 9.83 14.20
N LYS A 120 -1.38 8.93 13.22
CA LYS A 120 -0.29 7.96 13.18
C LYS A 120 1.07 8.66 13.14
N ARG A 121 2.10 7.97 13.61
CA ARG A 121 3.50 8.41 13.52
C ARG A 121 4.31 7.43 12.70
N CYS A 122 5.40 7.93 12.12
CA CYS A 122 6.40 7.05 11.53
C CYS A 122 6.84 5.94 12.50
N GLY A 123 6.85 4.69 12.04
CA GLY A 123 7.16 3.50 12.83
C GLY A 123 8.51 3.55 13.59
N HIS A 124 9.45 4.38 13.15
CA HIS A 124 10.77 4.56 13.77
C HIS A 124 10.80 5.63 14.88
N ARG A 125 9.71 6.38 15.10
CA ARG A 125 9.64 7.43 16.12
C ARG A 125 9.01 6.92 17.42
N PRO A 126 9.39 7.49 18.59
CA PRO A 126 8.74 7.19 19.86
C PRO A 126 7.35 7.83 19.98
N GLY A 127 6.56 7.36 20.95
CA GLY A 127 5.23 7.90 21.26
C GLY A 127 4.15 7.50 20.26
N LYS A 128 4.21 6.26 19.76
CA LYS A 128 3.14 5.66 18.96
C LYS A 128 2.04 5.16 19.88
N GLU A 129 0.80 5.34 19.46
CA GLU A 129 -0.38 4.83 20.11
C GLU A 129 -1.09 3.88 19.14
N ILE A 130 -1.50 2.73 19.67
CA ILE A 130 -2.20 1.70 18.90
C ILE A 130 -3.62 1.54 19.43
N VAL A 131 -4.50 1.10 18.57
CA VAL A 131 -5.89 0.79 18.92
C VAL A 131 -5.98 -0.58 19.57
N SER A 132 -7.17 -0.94 20.05
CA SER A 132 -7.37 -2.29 20.59
C SER A 132 -7.28 -3.34 19.49
N THR A 133 -6.99 -4.59 19.88
CA THR A 133 -7.00 -5.73 18.97
C THR A 133 -8.34 -5.84 18.22
N GLU A 134 -9.46 -5.61 18.91
CA GLU A 134 -10.80 -5.67 18.33
C GLU A 134 -10.98 -4.62 17.23
N GLU A 135 -10.53 -3.39 17.47
CA GLU A 135 -10.61 -2.33 16.46
C GLU A 135 -9.75 -2.66 15.23
N MET A 136 -8.53 -3.16 15.42
CA MET A 136 -7.69 -3.58 14.30
C MET A 136 -8.29 -4.75 13.54
N VAL A 137 -8.89 -5.73 14.23
CA VAL A 137 -9.63 -6.83 13.61
C VAL A 137 -10.78 -6.30 12.75
N ASP A 138 -11.53 -5.30 13.22
CA ASP A 138 -12.61 -4.70 12.45
C ASP A 138 -12.11 -3.95 11.21
N ARG A 139 -10.95 -3.28 11.30
CA ARG A 139 -10.27 -2.68 10.13
C ARG A 139 -9.87 -3.74 9.11
N VAL A 140 -9.25 -4.83 9.54
CA VAL A 140 -8.82 -5.93 8.66
C VAL A 140 -10.03 -6.60 8.00
N LYS A 141 -11.13 -6.84 8.73
CA LYS A 141 -12.38 -7.35 8.15
C LYS A 141 -12.94 -6.41 7.10
N ALA A 142 -13.06 -5.13 7.40
CA ALA A 142 -13.55 -4.13 6.46
C ALA A 142 -12.69 -4.07 5.18
N ALA A 143 -11.36 -4.17 5.32
CA ALA A 143 -10.46 -4.24 4.17
C ALA A 143 -10.65 -5.52 3.35
N ALA A 144 -10.76 -6.67 4.03
CA ALA A 144 -10.95 -7.98 3.40
C ALA A 144 -12.26 -8.09 2.61
N ASP A 145 -13.36 -7.58 3.19
CA ASP A 145 -14.70 -7.56 2.60
C ASP A 145 -14.79 -6.59 1.41
N ALA A 146 -13.97 -5.54 1.39
CA ALA A 146 -13.98 -4.54 0.33
C ALA A 146 -13.24 -4.97 -0.95
N ARG A 147 -12.49 -6.08 -0.94
CA ARG A 147 -11.71 -6.54 -2.08
C ARG A 147 -12.59 -6.85 -3.28
N THR A 148 -12.38 -6.13 -4.38
CA THR A 148 -13.00 -6.42 -5.68
C THR A 148 -12.16 -7.36 -6.55
N ASP A 149 -10.93 -7.65 -6.13
CA ASP A 149 -10.07 -8.70 -6.68
C ASP A 149 -9.71 -9.67 -5.54
N ALA A 150 -10.12 -10.94 -5.65
CA ALA A 150 -9.85 -11.97 -4.65
C ALA A 150 -8.34 -12.23 -4.45
N ALA A 151 -7.51 -11.95 -5.47
CA ALA A 151 -6.08 -12.11 -5.40
C ALA A 151 -5.36 -10.92 -4.73
N PHE A 152 -6.01 -9.75 -4.58
CA PHE A 152 -5.43 -8.59 -3.91
C PHE A 152 -4.95 -8.98 -2.49
N PHE A 153 -3.70 -8.63 -2.19
CA PHE A 153 -3.02 -9.10 -1.00
C PHE A 153 -3.09 -8.06 0.11
N LEU A 154 -3.61 -8.44 1.28
CA LEU A 154 -3.69 -7.58 2.46
C LEU A 154 -2.67 -8.03 3.49
N ILE A 155 -1.94 -7.07 4.06
CA ILE A 155 -0.92 -7.30 5.10
C ILE A 155 -1.31 -6.46 6.32
N ALA A 156 -1.49 -7.08 7.48
CA ALA A 156 -1.60 -6.34 8.74
C ALA A 156 -0.19 -6.04 9.26
N ARG A 157 0.07 -4.77 9.59
CA ARG A 157 1.34 -4.28 10.12
C ARG A 157 1.22 -3.89 11.58
#